data_AF-A0A3R6ZBD5-F1
#
_entry.id   AF-A0A3R6ZBD5-F1
#
_cell.length_a   1.000
_cell.length_b   1.000
_cell.length_c   1.000
_cell.angle_alpha   90.00
_cell.angle_beta   90.00
_cell.angle_gamma   90.00
#
_symmetry.space_group_name_H-M   'P 1'
#
loop_
_entity.id
_entity.type
_entity.pdbx_description
1 polymer ?
#
loop_
_entity_poly.entity_id
_entity_poly.type
_entity_poly.pdbx_seq_one_letter_code
_entity_poly.pdbx_strand_id
1 'polypeptide(L)'
;MLVRWAHDMHKDGVPVTHAMLQLMALEATVDEGYSENEFKAGWHWMVVFKRRQKLSLRARSRVGQDSNEEDIATRQEFSQHVRDLMGEHGVDVVYNADLTAVECEYLPTKTINDVGEKTEWVKCGGKTKE
;
A
#
# COMPACT_ATOMS: atom_id res chain seq x y z
N MET A 1 6.83 14.03 6.48
CA MET A 1 5.91 13.96 5.33
C MET A 1 6.13 12.70 4.51
N LEU A 2 7.24 12.55 3.77
CA LEU A 2 7.48 11.40 2.86
C LEU A 2 7.45 10.01 3.51
N VAL A 3 8.02 9.86 4.71
CA VAL A 3 7.99 8.57 5.43
C VAL A 3 6.56 8.20 5.83
N ARG A 4 5.79 9.18 6.34
CA ARG A 4 4.39 8.98 6.70
C ARG A 4 3.55 8.59 5.48
N TRP A 5 3.73 9.29 4.35
CA TRP A 5 3.09 8.94 3.09
C TRP A 5 3.43 7.49 2.66
N ALA A 6 4.69 7.08 2.77
CA ALA A 6 5.08 5.71 2.43
C ALA A 6 4.39 4.66 3.32
N HIS A 7 4.26 4.92 4.62
CA HIS A 7 3.51 4.05 5.55
C HIS A 7 2.01 4.04 5.25
N ASP A 8 1.41 5.19 4.93
CA ASP A 8 -0.01 5.28 4.58
C ASP A 8 -0.30 4.44 3.33
N MET A 9 0.56 4.52 2.30
CA MET A 9 0.45 3.66 1.10
C MET A 9 0.56 2.18 1.42
N HIS A 10 1.44 1.78 2.35
CA HIS A 10 1.52 0.37 2.76
C HIS A 10 0.27 -0.08 3.51
N LYS A 11 -0.31 0.78 4.36
CA LYS A 11 -1.57 0.49 5.05
C LYS A 11 -2.71 0.27 4.05
N ASP A 12 -2.68 0.98 2.94
CA ASP A 12 -3.66 0.85 1.84
C ASP A 12 -3.32 -0.30 0.87
N GLY A 13 -2.26 -1.08 1.13
CA GLY A 13 -1.81 -2.19 0.27
C GLY A 13 -1.15 -1.76 -1.04
N VAL A 14 -0.81 -0.47 -1.18
CA VAL A 14 -0.19 0.10 -2.38
C VAL A 14 1.34 0.01 -2.27
N PRO A 15 2.04 -0.67 -3.21
CA PRO A 15 3.49 -0.75 -3.17
C PRO A 15 4.14 0.59 -3.50
N VAL A 16 5.14 0.98 -2.71
CA VAL A 16 5.93 2.20 -2.93
C VAL A 16 7.18 1.85 -3.74
N THR A 17 7.24 2.29 -4.98
CA THR A 17 8.44 2.12 -5.82
C THR A 17 9.43 3.25 -5.66
N HIS A 18 10.63 3.05 -6.20
CA HIS A 18 11.64 4.10 -6.29
C HIS A 18 11.15 5.32 -7.09
N ALA A 19 10.45 5.09 -8.21
CA ALA A 19 9.91 6.16 -9.03
C ALA A 19 8.82 6.94 -8.28
N MET A 20 7.92 6.25 -7.58
CA MET A 20 6.89 6.91 -6.76
C MET A 20 7.50 7.75 -5.64
N LEU A 21 8.46 7.19 -4.90
CA LEU A 21 9.17 7.95 -3.85
C LEU A 21 9.89 9.17 -4.42
N GLN A 22 10.47 9.06 -5.61
CA GLN A 22 11.13 10.17 -6.29
C GLN A 22 10.13 11.27 -6.67
N LEU A 23 9.00 10.90 -7.29
CA LEU A 23 7.94 11.84 -7.68
C LEU A 23 7.36 12.57 -6.46
N MET A 24 7.01 11.82 -5.41
CA MET A 24 6.48 12.42 -4.18
C MET A 24 7.49 13.35 -3.50
N ALA A 25 8.79 13.02 -3.57
CA ALA A 25 9.82 13.88 -3.02
C ALA A 25 9.94 15.20 -3.79
N LEU A 26 9.78 15.16 -5.11
CA LEU A 26 9.76 16.36 -5.95
C LEU A 26 8.50 17.20 -5.67
N GLU A 27 7.33 16.57 -5.59
CA GLU A 27 6.07 17.23 -5.25
C GLU A 27 6.16 17.92 -3.88
N ALA A 28 6.62 17.20 -2.85
CA ALA A 28 6.80 17.75 -1.52
C ALA A 28 7.77 18.94 -1.50
N THR A 29 8.80 18.96 -2.36
CA THR A 29 9.70 20.13 -2.44
C THR A 29 9.07 21.34 -3.11
N VAL A 30 8.18 21.13 -4.09
CA VAL A 30 7.41 22.21 -4.71
C VAL A 30 6.44 22.81 -3.70
N ASP A 31 5.77 21.98 -2.90
CA ASP A 31 4.86 22.43 -1.83
C ASP A 31 5.59 23.27 -0.76
N GLU A 32 6.85 22.96 -0.49
CA GLU A 32 7.72 23.71 0.43
C GLU A 32 8.35 24.96 -0.21
N GLY A 33 8.03 25.25 -1.49
CA GLY A 33 8.43 26.46 -2.20
C GLY A 33 9.79 26.40 -2.91
N TYR A 34 10.39 25.20 -3.03
CA TYR A 34 11.63 25.01 -3.80
C TYR A 34 11.34 24.82 -5.28
N SER A 35 12.25 25.30 -6.13
CA SER A 35 12.20 25.05 -7.57
C SER A 35 12.73 23.66 -7.92
N GLU A 36 12.22 23.07 -9.02
CA GLU A 36 12.65 21.74 -9.52
C GLU A 36 14.16 21.66 -9.80
N ASN A 37 14.83 22.80 -9.99
CA ASN A 37 16.26 22.86 -10.24
C ASN A 37 17.11 22.71 -8.96
N GLU A 38 16.56 23.01 -7.80
CA GLU A 38 17.26 22.98 -6.50
C GLU A 38 17.29 21.56 -5.92
N PHE A 39 16.26 20.76 -6.19
CA PHE A 39 16.17 19.39 -5.71
C PHE A 39 15.67 18.44 -6.79
N LYS A 40 16.51 17.46 -7.15
CA LYS A 40 16.22 16.49 -8.22
C LYS A 40 15.77 15.12 -7.72
N ALA A 41 15.69 14.94 -6.40
CA ALA A 41 15.46 13.64 -5.77
C ALA A 41 16.36 12.52 -6.37
N GLY A 42 17.63 12.82 -6.67
CA GLY A 42 18.52 11.92 -7.40
C GLY A 42 18.93 10.66 -6.63
N TRP A 43 19.56 9.71 -7.34
CA TRP A 43 19.94 8.39 -6.77
C TRP A 43 20.69 8.48 -5.44
N HIS A 44 21.69 9.37 -5.34
CA HIS A 44 22.47 9.56 -4.12
C HIS A 44 21.60 10.01 -2.93
N TRP A 45 20.69 10.96 -3.18
CA TRP A 45 19.74 11.40 -2.16
C TRP A 45 18.82 10.25 -1.75
N MET A 46 18.26 9.49 -2.69
CA MET A 46 17.40 8.35 -2.38
C MET A 46 18.10 7.26 -1.56
N VAL A 47 19.37 6.96 -1.85
CA VAL A 47 20.17 6.01 -1.07
C VAL A 47 20.34 6.50 0.36
N VAL A 48 20.71 7.77 0.52
CA VAL A 48 20.91 8.38 1.85
C VAL A 48 19.59 8.49 2.62
N PHE A 49 18.51 8.89 1.95
CA PHE A 49 17.16 9.00 2.53
C PHE A 49 16.72 7.65 3.08
N LYS A 50 16.75 6.59 2.25
CA LYS A 50 16.39 5.23 2.68
C LYS A 50 17.22 4.77 3.87
N ARG A 51 18.55 4.96 3.82
CA ARG A 51 19.45 4.59 4.92
C ARG A 51 19.10 5.34 6.22
N ARG A 52 18.85 6.64 6.15
CA ARG A 52 18.51 7.48 7.31
C ARG A 52 17.16 7.11 7.92
N GLN A 53 16.19 6.79 7.06
CA GLN A 53 14.84 6.41 7.48
C GLN A 53 14.68 4.90 7.71
N LYS A 54 15.77 4.13 7.67
CA LYS A 54 15.77 2.66 7.82
C LYS A 54 14.80 1.96 6.84
N LEU A 55 14.71 2.47 5.62
CA LEU A 55 13.94 1.88 4.52
C LEU A 55 14.84 1.06 3.60
N SER A 56 14.27 0.04 2.96
CA SER A 56 14.96 -0.85 2.03
C SER A 56 14.01 -1.38 0.96
N LEU A 57 14.55 -1.79 -0.20
CA LEU A 57 13.73 -2.43 -1.22
C LEU A 57 13.48 -3.89 -0.82
N ARG A 58 12.21 -4.26 -0.65
CA ARG A 58 11.79 -5.57 -0.15
C ARG A 58 10.92 -6.27 -1.18
N ALA A 59 11.21 -7.55 -1.43
CA ALA A 59 10.33 -8.40 -2.23
C ALA A 59 9.08 -8.75 -1.42
N ARG A 60 7.93 -8.92 -2.08
CA ARG A 60 6.70 -9.41 -1.43
C ARG A 60 6.92 -10.80 -0.85
N SER A 61 6.58 -11.01 0.42
CA SER A 61 6.61 -12.33 1.04
C SER A 61 5.27 -13.04 0.86
N ARG A 62 5.25 -14.37 0.69
CA ARG A 62 4.00 -15.17 0.53
C ARG A 62 3.23 -15.35 1.85
N VAL A 63 3.44 -14.47 2.81
CA VAL A 63 2.71 -14.48 4.08
C VAL A 63 1.38 -13.82 3.77
N GLY A 64 0.29 -14.59 3.86
CA GLY A 64 -1.05 -14.02 3.86
C GLY A 64 -1.19 -13.02 5.01
N GLN A 65 -2.16 -12.11 4.94
CA GLN A 65 -2.51 -11.33 6.13
C GLN A 65 -2.85 -12.33 7.24
N ASP A 66 -1.98 -12.41 8.26
CA ASP A 66 -2.20 -13.25 9.43
C ASP A 66 -3.38 -12.61 10.16
N SER A 67 -4.57 -13.17 9.97
CA SER A 67 -5.75 -12.82 10.75
C SER A 67 -5.46 -13.17 12.20
N ASN A 68 -5.32 -12.15 13.07
CA ASN A 68 -5.29 -12.38 14.52
C ASN A 68 -6.69 -12.83 15.02
N GLU A 69 -6.82 -13.26 16.26
CA GLU A 69 -8.12 -13.69 16.82
C GLU A 69 -9.17 -12.57 16.91
N GLU A 70 -8.76 -11.30 17.07
CA GLU A 70 -9.66 -10.13 17.02
C GLU A 70 -10.21 -9.91 15.60
N ASP A 71 -9.45 -10.22 14.55
CA ASP A 71 -9.86 -10.12 13.15
C ASP A 71 -10.99 -11.10 12.84
N ILE A 72 -10.94 -12.30 13.44
CA ILE A 72 -12.00 -13.31 13.31
C ILE A 72 -13.29 -12.84 13.99
N ALA A 73 -13.19 -12.31 15.21
CA ALA A 73 -14.36 -11.80 15.95
C ALA A 73 -14.99 -10.61 15.24
N THR A 74 -14.18 -9.63 14.82
CA THR A 74 -14.63 -8.45 14.07
C THR A 74 -15.32 -8.84 12.77
N ARG A 75 -14.78 -9.83 12.04
CA ARG A 75 -15.39 -10.37 10.82
C ARG A 75 -16.72 -11.07 11.09
N GLN A 76 -16.86 -11.78 12.21
CA GLN A 76 -18.12 -12.43 12.59
C GLN A 76 -19.20 -11.41 12.94
N GLU A 77 -18.86 -10.38 13.72
CA GLU A 77 -19.77 -9.29 14.06
C GLU A 77 -20.25 -8.54 12.82
N PHE A 78 -19.33 -8.17 11.93
CA PHE A 78 -19.69 -7.52 10.66
C PHE A 78 -20.58 -8.41 9.78
N SER A 79 -20.25 -9.70 9.65
CA SER A 79 -21.07 -10.66 8.90
C SER A 79 -22.47 -10.80 9.47
N GLN A 80 -22.61 -10.80 10.81
CA GLN A 80 -23.91 -10.85 11.44
C GLN A 80 -24.72 -9.58 11.16
N HIS A 81 -24.10 -8.41 11.31
CA HIS A 81 -24.73 -7.12 11.05
C HIS A 81 -25.26 -7.01 9.61
N VAL A 82 -24.49 -7.47 8.61
CA VAL A 82 -24.95 -7.49 7.21
C VAL A 82 -26.15 -8.42 7.03
N ARG A 83 -26.15 -9.61 7.66
CA ARG A 83 -27.28 -10.55 7.59
C ARG A 83 -28.55 -9.99 8.21
N ASP A 84 -28.44 -9.29 9.33
CA ASP A 84 -29.57 -8.67 10.01
C ASP A 84 -30.20 -7.57 9.13
N LEU A 85 -29.36 -6.71 8.54
CA LEU A 85 -29.80 -5.68 7.57
C LEU A 85 -30.45 -6.29 6.33
N MET A 86 -29.91 -7.39 5.79
CA MET A 86 -30.51 -8.10 4.67
C MET A 86 -31.91 -8.61 5.02
N GLY A 87 -32.09 -9.17 6.22
CA GLY A 87 -33.39 -9.63 6.70
C GLY A 87 -34.39 -8.49 6.89
N GLU A 88 -33.96 -7.37 7.47
CA GLU A 88 -34.79 -6.17 7.68
C GLU A 88 -35.28 -5.56 6.35
N HIS A 89 -34.41 -5.50 5.35
CA HIS A 89 -34.68 -4.82 4.08
C HIS A 89 -35.16 -5.75 2.96
N GLY A 90 -35.28 -7.06 3.23
CA GLY A 90 -35.65 -8.06 2.22
C GLY A 90 -34.65 -8.16 1.07
N VAL A 91 -33.35 -8.01 1.36
CA VAL A 91 -32.28 -8.08 0.37
C VAL A 91 -31.78 -9.51 0.25
N ASP A 92 -31.99 -10.14 -0.91
CA ASP A 92 -31.55 -11.52 -1.17
C ASP A 92 -30.09 -11.60 -1.64
N VAL A 93 -29.57 -10.54 -2.26
CA VAL A 93 -28.25 -10.51 -2.89
C VAL A 93 -27.52 -9.21 -2.55
N VAL A 94 -26.30 -9.34 -2.02
CA VAL A 94 -25.39 -8.22 -1.77
C VAL A 94 -24.28 -8.27 -2.81
N TYR A 95 -24.07 -7.15 -3.50
CA TYR A 95 -22.96 -6.98 -4.43
C TYR A 95 -21.82 -6.22 -3.75
N ASN A 96 -20.59 -6.61 -4.06
CA ASN A 96 -19.43 -5.83 -3.66
C ASN A 96 -19.42 -4.52 -4.46
N ALA A 97 -19.40 -3.39 -3.77
CA ALA A 97 -19.30 -2.06 -4.35
C ALA A 97 -17.94 -1.42 -4.02
N ASP A 98 -16.90 -2.24 -3.87
CA ASP A 98 -15.55 -1.71 -3.77
C ASP A 98 -15.13 -1.13 -5.12
N LEU A 99 -14.35 -0.05 -5.05
CA LEU A 99 -13.59 0.38 -6.20
C LEU A 99 -12.47 -0.65 -6.40
N THR A 100 -12.77 -1.77 -7.05
CA THR A 100 -11.72 -2.66 -7.54
C THR A 100 -10.95 -1.86 -8.59
N ALA A 101 -9.76 -1.36 -8.24
CA ALA A 101 -8.88 -0.72 -9.20
C ALA A 101 -8.64 -1.71 -10.37
N VAL A 102 -9.24 -1.42 -11.52
CA VAL A 102 -9.08 -2.20 -12.76
C VAL A 102 -7.72 -1.84 -13.36
N GLU A 103 -6.64 -2.19 -12.67
CA GLU A 103 -5.30 -2.24 -13.24
C GLU A 103 -4.41 -3.21 -12.45
N CYS A 104 -4.77 -4.49 -12.48
CA CYS A 104 -4.07 -5.57 -11.77
C CYS A 104 -3.10 -6.37 -12.66
N GLU A 105 -2.52 -5.79 -13.71
CA GLU A 105 -1.55 -6.54 -14.52
C GLU A 105 -0.09 -6.33 -14.10
N TYR A 106 0.26 -5.22 -13.42
CA TYR A 106 1.67 -4.86 -13.23
C TYR A 106 1.99 -4.23 -11.88
N LEU A 107 1.50 -4.82 -10.79
CA LEU A 107 1.97 -4.40 -9.46
C LEU A 107 3.44 -4.80 -9.26
N PRO A 108 4.32 -3.84 -8.93
CA PRO A 108 5.72 -4.09 -8.65
C PRO A 108 5.89 -5.23 -7.63
N THR A 109 6.80 -6.16 -7.94
CA THR A 109 7.11 -7.29 -7.04
C THR A 109 7.94 -6.87 -5.82
N LYS A 110 8.44 -5.63 -5.82
CA LYS A 110 9.26 -5.05 -4.76
C LYS A 110 8.71 -3.69 -4.35
N THR A 111 8.72 -3.42 -3.05
CA THR A 111 8.28 -2.16 -2.42
C THR A 111 9.37 -1.63 -1.49
N ILE A 112 9.49 -0.32 -1.35
CA ILE A 112 10.33 0.31 -0.33
C ILE A 112 9.59 0.18 1.00
N ASN A 113 10.15 -0.56 1.96
CA ASN A 113 9.59 -0.71 3.30
C ASN A 113 10.69 -0.70 4.38
N ASP A 114 10.29 -0.62 5.64
CA ASP A 114 11.16 -0.69 6.79
C ASP A 114 12.08 -1.93 6.74
N VAL A 115 13.32 -1.72 7.17
CA VAL A 115 14.33 -2.77 7.27
C VAL A 115 13.87 -3.78 8.33
N GLY A 116 13.77 -5.05 7.94
CA GLY A 116 13.38 -6.15 8.82
C GLY A 116 11.90 -6.54 8.74
N GLU A 117 11.01 -5.66 8.29
CA GLU A 117 9.57 -5.97 8.25
C GLU A 117 9.18 -7.05 7.25
N LYS A 118 8.14 -7.83 7.56
CA LYS A 118 7.50 -8.72 6.58
C LYS A 118 6.65 -7.89 5.63
N THR A 119 6.65 -8.25 4.35
CA THR A 119 5.87 -7.57 3.31
C THR A 119 4.64 -8.37 2.98
N GLU A 120 3.47 -7.75 3.12
CA GLU A 120 2.18 -8.39 2.85
C GLU A 120 1.97 -8.62 1.34
N TRP A 121 1.33 -9.73 1.00
CA TRP A 121 0.99 -10.05 -0.38
C TRP A 121 -0.44 -9.63 -0.69
N VAL A 122 -0.57 -8.64 -1.59
CA VAL A 122 -1.85 -8.32 -2.23
C VAL A 122 -2.02 -9.22 -3.46
N LYS A 123 -3.15 -9.93 -3.52
CA LYS A 123 -3.48 -10.88 -4.59
C LYS A 123 -3.59 -10.15 -5.93
N CYS A 124 -2.70 -10.48 -6.87
CA CYS A 124 -2.68 -9.93 -8.24
C CYS A 124 -3.04 -11.00 -9.27
N GLY A 125 -3.47 -10.61 -10.47
CA GLY A 125 -3.89 -11.49 -11.58
C GLY A 125 -2.80 -12.38 -12.19
N GLY A 126 -1.64 -12.53 -11.54
CA GLY A 126 -0.62 -13.52 -11.89
C GLY A 126 0.36 -13.12 -13.00
N LYS A 127 0.23 -11.94 -13.61
CA LYS A 127 1.20 -11.45 -14.60
C LYS A 127 2.34 -10.69 -13.93
N THR A 128 3.57 -10.96 -14.38
CA THR A 128 4.79 -10.27 -13.97
C THR A 128 5.48 -9.71 -15.19
N LYS A 129 5.96 -8.47 -15.12
CA LYS A 129 6.88 -7.88 -16.09
C LYS A 129 8.23 -7.68 -15.40
N GLU A 130 9.30 -8.06 -16.09
CA GLU A 130 10.68 -7.76 -15.68
C GLU A 130 11.01 -6.27 -15.83
#